data_AF-A0A379S8B7-F1
#
_entry.id   AF-A0A379S8B7-F1
#
_cell.length_a   1.000
_cell.length_b   1.000
_cell.length_c   1.000
_cell.angle_alpha   90.00
_cell.angle_beta   90.00
_cell.angle_gamma   90.00
#
_symmetry.space_group_name_H-M   'P 1'
#
loop_
_entity.id
_entity.type
_entity.pdbx_description
1 polymer ?
#
loop_
_entity_poly.entity_id
_entity_poly.type
_entity_poly.pdbx_seq_one_letter_code
_entity_poly.pdbx_strand_id
1 'polypeptide(L)'
;MATMEKKGVDTGFKAIHPLTGEEIPVWAANFVLMEYGTGAVMAVPGHDQRDYEFATKYGLTIKPVILAADGSAPDLSTQALTEKGVLFNSGEFDGLAFEAAFNAIADKLAAKGVGERKVNYRLRDWGVSRQRYWGAPIPMVTLEDGTVIPTPEDQLPVILPEDVVMDGITSPIKADPAWAKTTVNGTPAMRETDTFDTFMESSWYYARYTCPQYQEGMLDSKAANYWLPVDIYIGGIEHAIMHLLYFRFFHKLMRDAGMVTSDEPAKQLLCQGMVLADAFYYVGENGERNWVSPR
;
A
#
# COMPACT_ATOMS: atom_id res chain seq x y z
N MET A 1 -9.65 6.89 6.89
CA MET A 1 -10.82 7.01 5.98
C MET A 1 -11.97 6.08 6.35
N ALA A 2 -11.75 4.81 6.73
CA ALA A 2 -12.86 3.91 7.10
C ALA A 2 -13.75 4.45 8.24
N THR A 3 -13.18 5.23 9.15
CA THR A 3 -13.87 5.89 10.28
C THR A 3 -14.33 7.32 9.98
N MET A 4 -14.03 7.85 8.79
CA MET A 4 -14.44 9.21 8.42
C MET A 4 -15.90 9.22 7.99
N GLU A 5 -16.59 10.32 8.29
CA GLU A 5 -17.95 10.54 7.83
C GLU A 5 -18.04 10.45 6.30
N LYS A 6 -18.96 9.62 5.81
CA LYS A 6 -19.21 9.45 4.38
C LYS A 6 -19.93 10.67 3.83
N LYS A 7 -19.37 11.27 2.78
CA LYS A 7 -19.92 12.44 2.11
C LYS A 7 -19.93 12.21 0.61
N GLY A 8 -20.97 12.68 -0.06
CA GLY A 8 -21.05 12.66 -1.50
C GLY A 8 -22.05 13.65 -2.07
N VAL A 9 -21.99 13.79 -3.38
CA VAL A 9 -22.81 14.71 -4.18
C VAL A 9 -23.28 13.97 -5.43
N ASP A 10 -24.57 14.11 -5.77
CA ASP A 10 -25.12 13.60 -7.03
C ASP A 10 -24.48 14.36 -8.19
N THR A 11 -23.91 13.62 -9.15
CA THR A 11 -23.26 14.22 -10.32
C THR A 11 -24.26 14.68 -11.38
N GLY A 12 -25.52 14.25 -11.28
CA GLY A 12 -26.55 14.46 -12.30
C GLY A 12 -26.48 13.47 -13.47
N PHE A 13 -25.38 12.72 -13.62
CA PHE A 13 -25.25 11.67 -14.63
C PHE A 13 -25.94 10.39 -14.20
N LYS A 14 -26.39 9.62 -15.20
CA LYS A 14 -26.97 8.29 -15.04
C LYS A 14 -26.14 7.27 -15.81
N ALA A 15 -25.92 6.11 -15.21
CA ALA A 15 -25.36 4.94 -15.89
C ALA A 15 -26.47 3.93 -16.19
N ILE A 16 -26.29 3.11 -17.23
CA ILE A 16 -27.25 2.05 -17.58
C ILE A 16 -26.76 0.72 -17.00
N HIS A 17 -27.58 0.10 -16.16
CA HIS A 17 -27.24 -1.19 -15.58
C HIS A 17 -27.24 -2.28 -16.68
N PRO A 18 -26.14 -3.02 -16.90
CA PRO A 18 -25.97 -3.87 -18.09
C PRO A 18 -26.91 -5.09 -18.14
N LEU A 19 -27.45 -5.52 -17.00
CA LEU A 19 -28.40 -6.65 -16.91
C LEU A 19 -29.88 -6.21 -16.92
N THR A 20 -30.28 -5.23 -16.10
CA THR A 20 -31.67 -4.76 -16.00
C THR A 20 -32.03 -3.69 -17.03
N GLY A 21 -31.07 -2.94 -17.56
CA GLY A 21 -31.29 -1.78 -18.42
C GLY A 21 -31.75 -0.51 -17.69
N GLU A 22 -31.87 -0.56 -16.37
CA GLU A 22 -32.32 0.57 -15.55
C GLU A 22 -31.25 1.68 -15.45
N GLU A 23 -31.70 2.93 -15.36
CA GLU A 23 -30.84 4.06 -15.04
C GLU A 23 -30.49 4.08 -13.55
N ILE A 24 -29.20 4.14 -13.23
CA ILE A 24 -28.69 4.28 -11.87
C ILE A 24 -27.94 5.60 -11.72
N PRO A 25 -28.13 6.33 -10.60
CA PRO A 25 -27.48 7.62 -10.39
C PRO A 25 -25.98 7.45 -10.12
N VAL A 26 -25.17 8.36 -10.69
CA VAL A 26 -23.73 8.41 -10.43
C VAL A 26 -23.45 9.45 -9.36
N TRP A 27 -22.77 9.04 -8.28
CA TRP A 27 -22.41 9.90 -7.15
C TRP A 27 -20.90 10.04 -7.03
N ALA A 28 -20.43 11.25 -6.74
CA ALA A 28 -19.08 11.48 -6.29
C ALA A 28 -19.03 11.27 -4.77
N ALA A 29 -18.24 10.31 -4.30
CA ALA A 29 -18.17 9.94 -2.88
C ALA A 29 -16.74 9.95 -2.34
N ASN A 30 -16.53 10.51 -1.15
CA ASN A 30 -15.22 10.76 -0.56
C ASN A 30 -14.44 9.50 -0.10
N PHE A 31 -15.07 8.33 -0.15
CA PHE A 31 -14.46 7.06 0.25
C PHE A 31 -14.09 6.17 -0.94
N VAL A 32 -14.36 6.62 -2.17
CA VAL A 32 -13.88 5.97 -3.40
C VAL A 32 -12.52 6.56 -3.73
N LEU A 33 -11.48 5.72 -3.70
CA LEU A 33 -10.10 6.14 -3.94
C LEU A 33 -9.78 6.00 -5.43
N MET A 34 -9.32 7.09 -6.05
CA MET A 34 -9.04 7.12 -7.49
C MET A 34 -7.94 6.12 -7.88
N GLU A 35 -6.94 5.96 -7.03
CA GLU A 35 -5.81 5.05 -7.27
C GLU A 35 -6.13 3.59 -6.93
N TYR A 36 -7.38 3.27 -6.53
CA TYR A 36 -7.79 1.90 -6.21
C TYR A 36 -8.82 1.38 -7.21
N GLY A 37 -8.49 0.26 -7.87
CA GLY A 37 -9.31 -0.29 -8.94
C GLY A 37 -9.35 0.67 -10.13
N THR A 38 -10.54 1.04 -10.59
CA THR A 38 -10.74 2.01 -11.68
C THR A 38 -11.08 3.42 -11.18
N GLY A 39 -11.07 3.64 -9.87
CA GLY A 39 -11.60 4.86 -9.24
C GLY A 39 -13.12 5.00 -9.29
N ALA A 40 -13.83 3.93 -9.67
CA ALA A 40 -15.28 3.83 -9.60
C ALA A 40 -15.67 2.48 -8.98
N VAL A 41 -16.76 2.47 -8.21
CA VAL A 41 -17.33 1.25 -7.60
C VAL A 41 -18.84 1.23 -7.80
N MET A 42 -19.41 0.04 -7.97
CA MET A 42 -20.86 -0.13 -7.89
C MET A 42 -21.28 -0.16 -6.43
N ALA A 43 -22.35 0.55 -6.08
CA ALA A 43 -22.90 0.52 -4.74
C ALA A 43 -23.98 -0.57 -4.64
N VAL A 44 -23.88 -1.45 -3.64
CA VAL A 44 -24.90 -2.48 -3.36
C VAL A 44 -25.35 -2.36 -1.90
N PRO A 45 -26.18 -1.36 -1.55
CA PRO A 45 -26.47 -1.01 -0.16
C PRO A 45 -27.10 -2.13 0.66
N GLY A 46 -27.76 -3.12 0.05
CA GLY A 46 -28.30 -4.25 0.80
C GLY A 46 -27.22 -5.20 1.34
N HIS A 47 -26.01 -5.17 0.76
CA HIS A 47 -24.98 -6.20 0.98
C HIS A 47 -23.54 -5.66 1.14
N ASP A 48 -23.34 -4.34 1.10
CA ASP A 48 -22.12 -3.66 1.54
C ASP A 48 -22.46 -2.59 2.59
N GLN A 49 -21.85 -2.71 3.77
CA GLN A 49 -22.15 -1.83 4.90
C GLN A 49 -21.80 -0.35 4.65
N ARG A 50 -20.76 -0.08 3.86
CA ARG A 50 -20.35 1.30 3.53
C ARG A 50 -21.35 1.94 2.59
N ASP A 51 -21.86 1.15 1.64
CA ASP A 51 -22.88 1.57 0.71
C ASP A 51 -24.23 1.74 1.41
N TYR A 52 -24.55 0.87 2.38
CA TYR A 52 -25.74 0.97 3.24
C TYR A 52 -25.79 2.29 3.99
N GLU A 53 -24.71 2.64 4.70
CA GLU A 53 -24.61 3.89 5.45
C GLU A 53 -24.74 5.12 4.54
N PHE A 54 -24.12 5.07 3.35
CA PHE A 54 -24.23 6.14 2.36
C PHE A 54 -25.66 6.26 1.82
N ALA A 55 -26.26 5.15 1.39
CA ALA A 55 -27.62 5.12 0.87
C ALA A 55 -28.65 5.58 1.89
N THR A 56 -28.52 5.13 3.14
CA THR A 56 -29.38 5.54 4.26
C THR A 56 -29.29 7.05 4.49
N LYS A 57 -28.08 7.60 4.50
CA LYS A 57 -27.85 9.03 4.71
C LYS A 57 -28.45 9.90 3.60
N TYR A 58 -28.37 9.44 2.35
CA TYR A 58 -28.79 10.21 1.17
C TYR A 58 -30.15 9.79 0.61
N GLY A 59 -30.88 8.88 1.28
CA GLY A 59 -32.19 8.41 0.84
C GLY A 59 -32.17 7.64 -0.48
N LEU A 60 -31.08 6.92 -0.77
CA LEU A 60 -30.95 6.11 -1.98
C LEU A 60 -31.60 4.75 -1.81
N THR A 61 -31.97 4.12 -2.93
CA THR A 61 -32.64 2.81 -2.93
C THR A 61 -31.76 1.71 -2.33
N ILE A 62 -32.30 0.99 -1.35
CA ILE A 62 -31.70 -0.21 -0.77
C ILE A 62 -32.51 -1.41 -1.27
N LYS A 63 -31.92 -2.22 -2.15
CA LYS A 63 -32.55 -3.39 -2.77
C LYS A 63 -31.92 -4.69 -2.23
N PRO A 64 -32.68 -5.58 -1.58
CA PRO A 64 -32.18 -6.88 -1.16
C PRO A 64 -32.15 -7.85 -2.36
N VAL A 65 -31.04 -8.58 -2.50
CA VAL A 65 -30.83 -9.61 -3.54
C VAL A 65 -30.20 -10.91 -3.03
N ILE A 66 -29.82 -10.99 -1.75
CA ILE A 66 -29.30 -12.20 -1.09
C ILE A 66 -30.24 -12.60 0.05
N LEU A 67 -30.65 -13.87 0.06
CA LEU A 67 -31.45 -14.44 1.16
C LEU A 67 -30.62 -14.57 2.44
N ALA A 68 -31.28 -14.47 3.59
CA ALA A 68 -30.69 -14.79 4.88
C ALA A 68 -30.34 -16.29 4.97
N ALA A 69 -29.57 -16.67 6.01
CA ALA A 69 -29.07 -18.04 6.16
C ALA A 69 -30.18 -19.12 6.25
N ASP A 70 -31.38 -18.74 6.66
CA ASP A 70 -32.56 -19.62 6.74
C ASP A 70 -33.40 -19.65 5.46
N GLY A 71 -32.97 -18.93 4.41
CA GLY A 71 -33.68 -18.82 3.13
C GLY A 71 -34.79 -17.77 3.11
N SER A 72 -34.95 -16.98 4.17
CA SER A 72 -35.91 -15.88 4.22
C SER A 72 -35.36 -14.58 3.60
N ALA A 73 -36.26 -13.63 3.30
CA ALA A 73 -35.85 -12.29 2.90
C ALA A 73 -35.20 -11.56 4.09
N PRO A 74 -34.04 -10.91 3.90
CA PRO A 74 -33.33 -10.27 5.00
C PRO A 74 -34.05 -9.01 5.51
N ASP A 75 -33.95 -8.77 6.81
CA ASP A 75 -34.25 -7.47 7.41
C ASP A 75 -33.04 -6.55 7.29
N LEU A 76 -33.16 -5.53 6.45
CA LEU A 76 -32.14 -4.50 6.21
C LEU A 76 -32.49 -3.16 6.87
N SER A 77 -33.34 -3.16 7.90
CA SER A 77 -33.74 -1.93 8.58
C SER A 77 -32.62 -1.26 9.38
N THR A 78 -31.60 -2.02 9.76
CA THR A 78 -30.52 -1.57 10.65
C THR A 78 -29.14 -1.57 9.98
N GLN A 79 -28.84 -2.57 9.15
CA GLN A 79 -27.54 -2.77 8.53
C GLN A 79 -27.63 -3.64 7.27
N ALA A 80 -26.54 -3.69 6.50
CA ALA A 80 -26.42 -4.59 5.35
C ALA A 80 -26.27 -6.06 5.80
N LEU A 81 -26.78 -7.00 4.99
CA LEU A 81 -26.46 -8.42 5.09
C LEU A 81 -25.18 -8.70 4.28
N THR A 82 -24.05 -8.93 4.94
CA THR A 82 -22.73 -9.08 4.28
C THR A 82 -22.36 -10.54 3.99
N GLU A 83 -23.12 -11.46 4.55
CA GLU A 83 -22.95 -12.89 4.41
C GLU A 83 -23.30 -13.34 2.98
N LYS A 84 -22.48 -14.25 2.45
CA LYS A 84 -22.76 -14.87 1.16
C LYS A 84 -23.95 -15.83 1.29
N GLY A 85 -24.88 -15.76 0.36
CA GLY A 85 -26.09 -16.57 0.37
C GLY A 85 -26.61 -16.92 -1.02
N VAL A 86 -27.89 -17.28 -1.07
CA VAL A 86 -28.61 -17.60 -2.31
C VAL A 86 -29.23 -16.32 -2.88
N LEU A 87 -29.16 -16.16 -4.20
CA LEU A 87 -29.77 -15.02 -4.88
C LEU A 87 -31.30 -15.11 -4.90
N PHE A 88 -31.92 -13.96 -4.71
CA PHE A 88 -33.33 -13.71 -5.03
C PHE A 88 -33.47 -12.30 -5.62
N ASN A 89 -34.62 -11.97 -6.23
CA ASN A 89 -34.86 -10.65 -6.81
C ASN A 89 -33.81 -10.23 -7.87
N SER A 90 -33.27 -11.23 -8.57
CA SER A 90 -32.14 -11.18 -9.50
C SER A 90 -32.45 -11.82 -10.86
N GLY A 91 -33.71 -12.17 -11.14
CA GLY A 91 -34.16 -12.58 -12.47
C GLY A 91 -33.65 -13.96 -12.87
N GLU A 92 -32.93 -14.06 -14.00
CA GLU A 92 -32.39 -15.34 -14.51
C GLU A 92 -31.38 -16.02 -13.56
N PHE A 93 -30.94 -15.33 -12.50
CA PHE A 93 -29.97 -15.81 -11.52
C PHE A 93 -30.60 -16.24 -10.17
N ASP A 94 -31.93 -16.13 -10.02
CA ASP A 94 -32.61 -16.50 -8.78
C ASP A 94 -32.40 -17.98 -8.42
N GLY A 95 -32.21 -18.24 -7.12
CA GLY A 95 -31.97 -19.59 -6.59
C GLY A 95 -30.51 -20.08 -6.68
N LEU A 96 -29.61 -19.34 -7.33
CA LEU A 96 -28.19 -19.68 -7.38
C LEU A 96 -27.48 -19.31 -6.07
N ALA A 97 -26.68 -20.24 -5.55
CA ALA A 97 -25.74 -19.98 -4.45
C ALA A 97 -24.51 -19.19 -4.94
N PHE A 98 -23.80 -18.54 -4.02
CA PHE A 98 -22.71 -17.60 -4.31
C PHE A 98 -21.75 -18.01 -5.44
N GLU A 99 -21.13 -19.19 -5.40
CA GLU A 99 -20.15 -19.59 -6.42
C GLU A 99 -20.76 -19.75 -7.82
N ALA A 100 -21.96 -20.35 -7.89
CA ALA A 100 -22.68 -20.51 -9.15
C ALA A 100 -23.18 -19.16 -9.68
N ALA A 101 -23.71 -18.32 -8.79
CA ALA A 101 -24.15 -16.96 -9.08
C ALA A 101 -23.01 -16.08 -9.62
N PHE A 102 -21.86 -16.08 -8.93
CA PHE A 102 -20.67 -15.34 -9.32
C PHE A 102 -20.25 -15.72 -10.74
N ASN A 103 -20.17 -17.03 -11.03
CA ASN A 103 -19.77 -17.51 -12.35
C ASN A 103 -20.80 -17.18 -13.43
N ALA A 104 -22.08 -17.43 -13.19
CA ALA A 104 -23.14 -17.15 -14.15
C ALA A 104 -23.21 -15.66 -14.53
N ILE A 105 -23.12 -14.77 -13.54
CA ILE A 105 -23.13 -13.32 -13.78
C ILE A 105 -21.86 -12.87 -14.51
N ALA A 106 -20.68 -13.36 -14.10
CA ALA A 106 -19.43 -13.03 -14.77
C ALA A 106 -19.41 -13.49 -16.24
N ASP A 107 -19.90 -14.70 -16.52
CA ASP A 107 -19.99 -15.25 -17.88
C ASP A 107 -20.98 -14.46 -18.74
N LYS A 108 -22.12 -14.05 -18.18
CA LYS A 108 -23.09 -13.21 -18.88
C LYS A 108 -22.51 -11.84 -19.25
N LEU A 109 -21.82 -11.18 -18.31
CA LEU A 109 -21.18 -9.89 -18.56
C LEU A 109 -20.07 -9.99 -19.62
N ALA A 110 -19.28 -11.07 -19.58
CA ALA A 110 -18.26 -11.36 -20.58
C ALA A 110 -18.86 -11.63 -21.97
N ALA A 111 -19.92 -12.44 -22.06
CA ALA A 111 -20.62 -12.72 -23.31
C ALA A 111 -21.25 -11.46 -23.95
N LYS A 112 -21.61 -10.47 -23.12
CA LYS A 112 -22.10 -9.15 -23.58
C LYS A 112 -20.98 -8.16 -23.92
N GLY A 113 -19.71 -8.50 -23.66
CA GLY A 113 -18.57 -7.61 -23.89
C GLY A 113 -18.49 -6.42 -22.92
N VAL A 114 -19.12 -6.52 -21.75
CA VAL A 114 -19.22 -5.43 -20.75
C VAL A 114 -18.61 -5.79 -19.40
N GLY A 115 -17.83 -6.87 -19.33
CA GLY A 115 -17.12 -7.25 -18.11
C GLY A 115 -16.15 -8.40 -18.34
N GLU A 116 -15.17 -8.52 -17.45
CA GLU A 116 -14.22 -9.63 -17.38
C GLU A 116 -13.85 -9.93 -15.93
N ARG A 117 -13.36 -11.15 -15.65
CA ARG A 117 -12.88 -11.52 -14.32
C ARG A 117 -11.52 -10.85 -14.07
N LYS A 118 -11.34 -10.24 -12.90
CA LYS A 118 -10.11 -9.55 -12.52
C LYS A 118 -9.66 -9.93 -11.11
N VAL A 119 -8.39 -10.31 -10.98
CA VAL A 119 -7.72 -10.43 -9.68
C VAL A 119 -7.22 -9.04 -9.27
N ASN A 120 -7.54 -8.62 -8.04
CA ASN A 120 -7.09 -7.36 -7.45
C ASN A 120 -6.42 -7.60 -6.10
N TYR A 121 -5.48 -6.72 -5.73
CA TYR A 121 -4.81 -6.75 -4.44
C TYR A 121 -5.10 -5.46 -3.67
N ARG A 122 -5.26 -5.58 -2.35
CA ARG A 122 -5.27 -4.42 -1.45
C ARG A 122 -3.87 -3.82 -1.29
N LEU A 123 -2.83 -4.66 -1.39
CA LEU A 123 -1.44 -4.24 -1.38
C LEU A 123 -1.21 -3.25 -2.53
N ARG A 124 -0.51 -2.15 -2.22
CA ARG A 124 -0.04 -1.17 -3.20
C ARG A 124 1.46 -1.31 -3.35
N ASP A 125 1.98 -0.77 -4.45
CA ASP A 125 3.42 -0.65 -4.63
C ASP A 125 4.05 0.20 -3.53
N TRP A 126 5.30 -0.11 -3.22
CA TRP A 126 6.04 0.58 -2.18
C TRP A 126 6.62 1.89 -2.72
N GLY A 127 6.07 3.01 -2.26
CA GLY A 127 6.63 4.35 -2.52
C GLY A 127 7.88 4.58 -1.68
N VAL A 128 9.05 4.49 -2.30
CA VAL A 128 10.36 4.56 -1.62
C VAL A 128 10.94 5.98 -1.54
N SER A 129 10.41 6.96 -2.25
CA SER A 129 10.96 8.32 -2.25
C SER A 129 10.53 9.14 -1.03
N ARG A 130 11.47 9.88 -0.45
CA ARG A 130 11.26 10.80 0.68
C ARG A 130 11.92 12.14 0.37
N GLN A 131 11.15 13.23 0.50
CA GLN A 131 11.66 14.60 0.43
C GLN A 131 12.33 15.01 1.76
N ARG A 132 13.22 14.17 2.27
CA ARG A 132 13.94 14.34 3.53
C ARG A 132 15.42 14.15 3.29
N TYR A 133 16.23 14.84 4.08
CA TYR A 133 17.68 14.81 3.92
C TYR A 133 18.33 13.53 4.43
N TRP A 134 17.94 13.07 5.62
CA TRP A 134 18.66 12.01 6.32
C TRP A 134 18.21 10.62 5.87
N GLY A 135 18.77 10.18 4.74
CA GLY A 135 18.54 8.87 4.15
C GLY A 135 19.51 8.63 2.99
N ALA A 136 19.59 7.40 2.48
CA ALA A 136 20.42 7.10 1.32
C ALA A 136 19.89 7.84 0.07
N PRO A 137 20.71 8.61 -0.66
CA PRO A 137 20.30 9.27 -1.89
C PRO A 137 19.83 8.27 -2.95
N ILE A 138 18.74 8.58 -3.64
CA ILE A 138 18.23 7.72 -4.72
C ILE A 138 19.18 7.82 -5.91
N PRO A 139 19.73 6.69 -6.42
CA PRO A 139 20.74 6.69 -7.49
C PRO A 139 20.11 6.84 -8.87
N MET A 140 19.42 7.96 -9.09
CA MET A 140 18.81 8.34 -10.37
C MET A 140 19.33 9.73 -10.79
N VAL A 141 19.42 9.93 -12.11
CA VAL A 141 19.90 11.17 -12.73
C VAL A 141 18.97 11.57 -13.88
N THR A 142 18.67 12.86 -13.99
CA THR A 142 17.95 13.45 -15.11
C THR A 142 18.94 14.16 -16.04
N LEU A 143 18.96 13.77 -17.31
CA LEU A 143 19.78 14.40 -18.35
C LEU A 143 19.16 15.74 -18.79
N GLU A 144 19.94 16.59 -19.48
CA GLU A 144 19.46 17.89 -20.00
C GLU A 144 18.25 17.78 -20.94
N ASP A 145 18.09 16.67 -21.65
CA ASP A 145 16.96 16.42 -22.54
C ASP A 145 15.68 15.94 -21.80
N GLY A 146 15.75 15.81 -20.47
CA GLY A 146 14.65 15.34 -19.63
C GLY A 146 14.59 13.81 -19.44
N THR A 147 15.49 13.05 -20.07
CA THR A 147 15.57 11.60 -19.88
C THR A 147 16.03 11.26 -18.47
N VAL A 148 15.34 10.34 -17.81
CA VAL A 148 15.70 9.84 -16.47
C VAL A 148 16.38 8.48 -16.60
N ILE A 149 17.57 8.36 -16.04
CA ILE A 149 18.39 7.13 -16.06
C ILE A 149 18.90 6.80 -14.65
N PRO A 150 19.28 5.54 -14.38
CA PRO A 150 20.06 5.20 -13.19
C PRO A 150 21.41 5.92 -13.18
N THR A 151 21.90 6.26 -11.99
CA THR A 151 23.28 6.70 -11.81
C THR A 151 24.24 5.61 -12.33
N PRO A 152 25.21 5.94 -13.19
CA PRO A 152 26.21 4.98 -13.67
C PRO A 152 26.98 4.30 -12.53
N GLU A 153 27.38 3.04 -12.73
CA GLU A 153 28.07 2.24 -11.69
C GLU A 153 29.37 2.88 -11.19
N ASP A 154 30.11 3.57 -12.05
CA ASP A 154 31.35 4.29 -11.72
C ASP A 154 31.12 5.57 -10.89
N GLN A 155 29.86 5.97 -10.70
CA GLN A 155 29.45 7.11 -9.86
C GLN A 155 28.77 6.65 -8.56
N LEU A 156 28.75 5.35 -8.27
CA LEU A 156 28.25 4.81 -7.00
C LEU A 156 29.38 4.70 -5.96
N PRO A 157 29.07 4.92 -4.67
CA PRO A 157 27.79 5.39 -4.12
C PRO A 157 27.57 6.89 -4.35
N VAL A 158 26.30 7.31 -4.46
CA VAL A 158 25.94 8.74 -4.34
C VAL A 158 26.01 9.11 -2.87
N ILE A 159 27.13 9.71 -2.45
CA ILE A 159 27.39 10.03 -1.04
C ILE A 159 26.50 11.19 -0.60
N LEU A 160 25.71 10.96 0.45
CA LEU A 160 25.04 12.03 1.19
C LEU A 160 26.13 12.84 1.92
N PRO A 161 26.19 14.18 1.77
CA PRO A 161 27.12 14.97 2.57
C PRO A 161 26.78 14.78 4.05
N GLU A 162 27.74 14.87 4.96
CA GLU A 162 27.47 14.80 6.40
C GLU A 162 27.62 16.17 7.07
N ASP A 163 28.47 17.03 6.52
CA ASP A 163 28.69 18.40 6.97
C ASP A 163 27.68 19.35 6.32
N VAL A 164 26.53 19.54 6.98
CA VAL A 164 25.45 20.43 6.54
C VAL A 164 24.89 21.26 7.68
N VAL A 165 24.28 22.39 7.33
CA VAL A 165 23.49 23.20 8.25
C VAL A 165 22.00 23.01 7.94
N MET A 166 21.22 22.63 8.96
CA MET A 166 19.78 22.43 8.84
C MET A 166 19.02 23.73 9.16
N ASP A 167 18.19 24.20 8.22
CA ASP A 167 17.31 25.35 8.42
C ASP A 167 15.90 24.96 8.94
N GLY A 168 15.59 23.66 8.97
CA GLY A 168 14.31 23.10 9.41
C GLY A 168 13.18 23.14 8.37
N ILE A 169 13.40 23.70 7.19
CA ILE A 169 12.40 23.90 6.14
C ILE A 169 12.71 23.03 4.92
N THR A 170 13.94 23.10 4.42
CA THR A 170 14.34 22.46 3.16
C THR A 170 15.47 21.47 3.39
N SER A 171 15.46 20.35 2.66
CA SER A 171 16.59 19.41 2.64
C SER A 171 17.87 20.14 2.17
N PRO A 172 19.01 20.07 2.88
CA PRO A 172 20.25 20.73 2.46
C PRO A 172 20.70 20.40 1.03
N ILE A 173 20.57 19.15 0.59
CA ILE A 173 20.92 18.73 -0.79
C ILE A 173 19.97 19.27 -1.86
N LYS A 174 18.80 19.78 -1.46
CA LYS A 174 17.86 20.48 -2.33
C LYS A 174 18.09 21.99 -2.29
N ALA A 175 18.50 22.52 -1.13
CA ALA A 175 18.80 23.93 -0.95
C ALA A 175 20.11 24.34 -1.66
N ASP A 176 21.10 23.45 -1.70
CA ASP A 176 22.33 23.64 -2.48
C ASP A 176 22.19 23.07 -3.89
N PRO A 177 21.94 23.91 -4.92
CA PRO A 177 21.80 23.44 -6.29
C PRO A 177 23.11 22.89 -6.89
N ALA A 178 24.26 23.10 -6.24
CA ALA A 178 25.52 22.56 -6.70
C ALA A 178 25.63 21.05 -6.44
N TRP A 179 25.06 20.55 -5.33
CA TRP A 179 25.13 19.13 -4.98
C TRP A 179 24.48 18.22 -6.03
N ALA A 180 23.35 18.65 -6.59
CA ALA A 180 22.65 17.86 -7.60
C ALA A 180 23.36 17.84 -8.96
N LYS A 181 24.25 18.78 -9.27
CA LYS A 181 24.93 18.84 -10.57
C LYS A 181 25.92 17.68 -10.71
N THR A 182 25.84 16.97 -11.83
CA THR A 182 26.78 15.91 -12.21
C THR A 182 27.00 15.91 -13.73
N THR A 183 27.78 14.96 -14.22
CA THR A 183 27.98 14.72 -15.65
C THR A 183 27.84 13.23 -15.93
N VAL A 184 27.08 12.87 -16.95
CA VAL A 184 26.93 11.49 -17.43
C VAL A 184 27.29 11.45 -18.91
N ASN A 185 28.26 10.61 -19.29
CA ASN A 185 28.76 10.49 -20.67
C ASN A 185 29.21 11.83 -21.31
N GLY A 186 29.73 12.75 -20.51
CA GLY A 186 30.17 14.08 -20.97
C GLY A 186 29.06 15.12 -21.09
N THR A 187 27.80 14.75 -20.82
CA THR A 187 26.65 15.67 -20.82
C THR A 187 26.30 16.07 -19.39
N PRO A 188 26.02 17.36 -19.11
CA PRO A 188 25.54 17.79 -17.81
C PRO A 188 24.23 17.08 -17.42
N ALA A 189 24.05 16.84 -16.13
CA ALA A 189 22.88 16.16 -15.62
C ALA A 189 22.62 16.52 -14.14
N MET A 190 21.43 16.18 -13.65
CA MET A 190 20.98 16.49 -12.29
C MET A 190 20.62 15.20 -11.53
N ARG A 191 21.28 14.95 -10.40
CA ARG A 191 20.96 13.87 -9.47
C ARG A 191 19.59 14.09 -8.82
N GLU A 192 18.89 13.01 -8.52
CA GLU A 192 17.72 13.04 -7.64
C GLU A 192 18.11 13.55 -6.24
N THR A 193 17.24 14.37 -5.64
CA THR A 193 17.43 14.97 -4.32
C THR A 193 16.57 14.32 -3.23
N ASP A 194 15.64 13.45 -3.64
CA ASP A 194 14.94 12.57 -2.72
C ASP A 194 15.86 11.46 -2.19
N THR A 195 15.57 11.02 -0.97
CA THR A 195 16.24 9.89 -0.31
C THR A 195 15.30 8.71 -0.18
N PHE A 196 15.86 7.53 0.05
CA PHE A 196 15.09 6.32 0.28
C PHE A 196 14.32 6.36 1.61
N ASP A 197 13.15 5.72 1.59
CA ASP A 197 12.42 5.27 2.77
C ASP A 197 13.33 4.38 3.63
N THR A 198 13.35 4.60 4.95
CA THR A 198 14.28 3.88 5.85
C THR A 198 13.97 2.38 5.99
N PHE A 199 12.81 1.95 5.48
CA PHE A 199 12.53 0.53 5.27
C PHE A 199 13.44 -0.11 4.23
N MET A 200 14.07 0.66 3.34
CA MET A 200 15.04 0.17 2.36
C MET A 200 16.22 -0.52 3.06
N GLU A 201 16.85 0.13 4.04
CA GLU A 201 18.01 -0.42 4.75
C GLU A 201 17.62 -1.61 5.65
N SER A 202 16.51 -1.49 6.37
CA SER A 202 16.04 -2.55 7.27
C SER A 202 15.48 -3.78 6.53
N SER A 203 15.28 -3.71 5.22
CA SER A 203 14.77 -4.85 4.44
C SER A 203 15.82 -5.91 4.11
N TRP A 204 17.12 -5.64 4.27
CA TRP A 204 18.19 -6.58 3.85
C TRP A 204 19.38 -6.69 4.81
N TYR A 205 19.43 -5.89 5.88
CA TYR A 205 20.53 -5.89 6.86
C TYR A 205 20.88 -7.28 7.43
N TYR A 206 19.88 -8.13 7.67
CA TYR A 206 20.04 -9.49 8.17
C TYR A 206 20.93 -10.35 7.25
N ALA A 207 20.82 -10.16 5.94
CA ALA A 207 21.66 -10.86 4.96
C ALA A 207 23.05 -10.24 4.95
N ARG A 208 23.17 -8.90 5.06
CA ARG A 208 24.47 -8.23 5.08
C ARG A 208 25.32 -8.58 6.30
N TYR A 209 24.70 -8.89 7.45
CA TYR A 209 25.42 -9.40 8.62
C TYR A 209 26.21 -10.68 8.38
N THR A 210 25.86 -11.47 7.36
CA THR A 210 26.60 -12.69 7.02
C THR A 210 27.97 -12.39 6.41
N CYS A 211 28.16 -11.21 5.81
CA CYS A 211 29.35 -10.81 5.08
C CYS A 211 29.56 -9.26 5.09
N PRO A 212 29.64 -8.62 6.27
CA PRO A 212 29.51 -7.16 6.40
C PRO A 212 30.65 -6.37 5.75
N GLN A 213 31.83 -6.98 5.62
CA GLN A 213 33.04 -6.35 5.06
C GLN A 213 33.28 -6.71 3.59
N TYR A 214 32.38 -7.47 2.94
CA TYR A 214 32.51 -7.88 1.54
C TYR A 214 32.41 -6.67 0.59
N GLN A 215 33.36 -6.50 -0.33
CA GLN A 215 33.47 -5.28 -1.15
C GLN A 215 33.11 -5.50 -2.62
N GLU A 216 33.02 -6.75 -3.06
CA GLU A 216 32.82 -7.13 -4.46
C GLU A 216 31.33 -7.22 -4.85
N GLY A 217 30.42 -6.89 -3.93
CA GLY A 217 28.99 -6.87 -4.18
C GLY A 217 28.16 -6.69 -2.91
N MET A 218 26.83 -6.81 -3.08
CA MET A 218 25.88 -6.70 -1.97
C MET A 218 26.07 -7.84 -0.95
N LEU A 219 26.30 -9.07 -1.41
CA LEU A 219 26.49 -10.26 -0.58
C LEU A 219 27.54 -11.21 -1.17
N ASP A 220 28.34 -11.84 -0.31
CA ASP A 220 28.99 -13.11 -0.64
C ASP A 220 27.95 -14.23 -0.47
N SER A 221 27.44 -14.76 -1.59
CA SER A 221 26.41 -15.81 -1.58
C SER A 221 26.82 -17.06 -0.83
N LYS A 222 28.12 -17.39 -0.72
CA LYS A 222 28.56 -18.56 0.07
C LYS A 222 28.33 -18.32 1.56
N ALA A 223 28.74 -17.16 2.06
CA ALA A 223 28.50 -16.76 3.44
C ALA A 223 27.00 -16.59 3.74
N ALA A 224 26.25 -15.95 2.83
CA ALA A 224 24.82 -15.73 3.00
C ALA A 224 24.06 -17.06 3.11
N ASN A 225 24.29 -18.02 2.20
CA ASN A 225 23.58 -19.30 2.19
C ASN A 225 24.04 -20.27 3.29
N TYR A 226 25.21 -20.04 3.91
CA TYR A 226 25.60 -20.77 5.11
C TYR A 226 24.74 -20.38 6.33
N TRP A 227 24.44 -19.10 6.48
CA TRP A 227 23.71 -18.57 7.65
C TRP A 227 22.19 -18.46 7.45
N LEU A 228 21.74 -18.26 6.21
CA LEU A 228 20.33 -18.04 5.91
C LEU A 228 19.59 -19.35 5.59
N PRO A 229 18.29 -19.43 5.90
CA PRO A 229 17.45 -18.37 6.51
C PRO A 229 17.64 -18.26 8.03
N VAL A 230 17.30 -17.09 8.58
CA VAL A 230 17.33 -16.82 10.03
C VAL A 230 16.50 -17.87 10.76
N ASP A 231 17.08 -18.59 11.73
CA ASP A 231 16.33 -19.63 12.46
C ASP A 231 15.21 -19.03 13.33
N ILE A 232 15.53 -17.99 14.10
CA ILE A 232 14.56 -17.24 14.90
C ILE A 232 14.78 -15.74 14.76
N TYR A 233 13.72 -15.03 14.37
CA TYR A 233 13.68 -13.58 14.29
C TYR A 233 12.78 -13.02 15.41
N ILE A 234 13.31 -12.10 16.21
CA ILE A 234 12.63 -11.55 17.39
C ILE A 234 12.41 -10.06 17.19
N GLY A 235 11.18 -9.59 17.30
CA GLY A 235 10.81 -8.18 17.09
C GLY A 235 9.37 -7.90 17.51
N GLY A 236 9.02 -6.65 17.81
CA GLY A 236 7.68 -6.32 18.30
C GLY A 236 6.61 -6.43 17.22
N ILE A 237 5.36 -6.67 17.65
CA ILE A 237 4.22 -6.87 16.74
C ILE A 237 3.89 -5.63 15.88
N GLU A 238 4.37 -4.45 16.27
CA GLU A 238 4.26 -3.20 15.51
C GLU A 238 4.87 -3.30 14.10
N HIS A 239 5.76 -4.26 13.87
CA HIS A 239 6.43 -4.49 12.59
C HIS A 239 5.73 -5.51 11.66
N ALA A 240 4.55 -6.02 12.04
CA ALA A 240 3.87 -7.13 11.37
C ALA A 240 3.55 -6.92 9.87
N ILE A 241 3.14 -5.72 9.46
CA ILE A 241 2.56 -5.50 8.12
C ILE A 241 3.51 -4.74 7.18
N MET A 242 4.37 -3.87 7.71
CA MET A 242 5.33 -3.08 6.89
C MET A 242 6.69 -3.78 6.83
N HIS A 243 7.54 -3.56 7.84
CA HIS A 243 8.88 -4.13 7.93
C HIS A 243 8.94 -5.60 7.52
N LEU A 244 8.14 -6.46 8.15
CA LEU A 244 8.18 -7.91 7.89
C LEU A 244 7.71 -8.28 6.47
N LEU A 245 6.86 -7.46 5.84
CA LEU A 245 6.49 -7.66 4.44
C LEU A 245 7.62 -7.21 3.50
N TYR A 246 8.25 -6.07 3.75
CA TYR A 246 9.38 -5.58 2.95
C TYR A 246 10.61 -6.48 3.08
N PHE A 247 10.92 -6.95 4.28
CA PHE A 247 11.94 -7.96 4.57
C PHE A 247 11.76 -9.24 3.74
N ARG A 248 10.52 -9.77 3.66
CA ARG A 248 10.21 -10.94 2.84
C ARG A 248 10.28 -10.64 1.35
N PHE A 249 9.78 -9.48 0.93
CA PHE A 249 9.84 -9.02 -0.45
C PHE A 249 11.30 -8.91 -0.93
N PHE A 250 12.15 -8.24 -0.15
CA PHE A 250 13.57 -8.06 -0.47
C PHE A 250 14.35 -9.37 -0.48
N HIS A 251 14.01 -10.32 0.41
CA HIS A 251 14.59 -11.67 0.35
C HIS A 251 14.32 -12.35 -0.99
N LYS A 252 13.08 -12.27 -1.48
CA LYS A 252 12.69 -12.84 -2.77
C LYS A 252 13.37 -12.13 -3.93
N LEU A 253 13.53 -10.81 -3.87
CA LEU A 253 14.32 -10.06 -4.86
C LEU A 253 15.79 -10.52 -4.88
N MET A 254 16.42 -10.66 -3.71
CA MET A 254 17.80 -11.16 -3.61
C MET A 254 17.93 -12.60 -4.12
N ARG A 255 16.93 -13.45 -3.85
CA ARG A 255 16.86 -14.83 -4.36
C ARG A 255 16.78 -14.83 -5.89
N ASP A 256 15.88 -14.01 -6.44
CA ASP A 256 15.66 -13.94 -7.89
C ASP A 256 16.86 -13.31 -8.61
N ALA A 257 17.66 -12.51 -7.92
CA ALA A 257 18.97 -12.02 -8.36
C ALA A 257 20.13 -13.03 -8.15
N GLY A 258 19.85 -14.24 -7.65
CA GLY A 258 20.83 -15.31 -7.43
C GLY A 258 21.73 -15.14 -6.21
N MET A 259 21.44 -14.19 -5.31
CA MET A 259 22.29 -13.88 -4.15
C MET A 259 22.07 -14.85 -2.98
N VAL A 260 20.84 -15.36 -2.82
CA VAL A 260 20.44 -16.32 -1.77
C VAL A 260 19.61 -17.46 -2.38
N THR A 261 19.54 -18.62 -1.71
CA THR A 261 18.88 -19.83 -2.23
C THR A 261 17.59 -20.21 -1.51
N SER A 262 17.15 -19.44 -0.52
CA SER A 262 15.91 -19.69 0.24
C SER A 262 14.77 -18.77 -0.21
N ASP A 263 13.52 -19.21 0.03
CA ASP A 263 12.32 -18.45 -0.35
C ASP A 263 11.88 -17.43 0.70
N GLU A 264 12.14 -17.71 1.98
CA GLU A 264 11.74 -16.90 3.11
C GLU A 264 12.95 -16.61 3.98
N PRO A 265 13.09 -15.37 4.48
CA PRO A 265 14.28 -14.94 5.21
C PRO A 265 14.37 -15.46 6.64
N ALA A 266 13.28 -15.96 7.24
CA ALA A 266 13.25 -16.48 8.60
C ALA A 266 12.31 -17.68 8.74
N LYS A 267 12.68 -18.66 9.58
CA LYS A 267 11.87 -19.87 9.87
C LYS A 267 10.85 -19.63 10.97
N GLN A 268 11.29 -19.02 12.07
CA GLN A 268 10.45 -18.72 13.22
C GLN A 268 10.45 -17.21 13.50
N LEU A 269 9.27 -16.65 13.74
CA LEU A 269 9.08 -15.28 14.22
C LEU A 269 8.55 -15.35 15.66
N LEU A 270 9.22 -14.64 16.58
CA LEU A 270 8.75 -14.46 17.95
C LEU A 270 8.47 -12.97 18.20
N CYS A 271 7.20 -12.64 18.41
CA CYS A 271 6.79 -11.27 18.71
C CYS A 271 6.71 -11.03 20.22
N GLN A 272 7.64 -10.25 20.78
CA GLN A 272 7.57 -9.89 22.21
C GLN A 272 6.44 -8.89 22.49
N GLY A 273 5.93 -8.93 23.72
CA GLY A 273 5.06 -7.88 24.25
C GLY A 273 5.83 -6.57 24.48
N MET A 274 5.09 -5.46 24.55
CA MET A 274 5.66 -4.15 24.83
C MET A 274 6.07 -4.01 26.30
N VAL A 275 7.21 -3.38 26.55
CA VAL A 275 7.52 -2.81 27.86
C VAL A 275 6.83 -1.45 27.93
N LEU A 276 5.98 -1.25 28.93
CA LEU A 276 5.24 -0.01 29.12
C LEU A 276 5.78 0.77 30.32
N ALA A 277 5.68 2.10 30.25
CA ALA A 277 5.98 3.01 31.35
C ALA A 277 4.96 4.16 31.34
N ASP A 278 4.74 4.80 32.49
CA ASP A 278 3.87 5.98 32.57
C ASP A 278 4.43 7.12 31.71
N ALA A 279 3.54 7.92 31.10
CA ALA A 279 3.93 9.08 30.28
C ALA A 279 3.22 10.34 30.77
N PHE A 280 3.99 11.32 31.25
CA PHE A 280 3.49 12.60 31.75
C PHE A 280 3.88 13.74 30.81
N TYR A 281 3.06 14.79 30.73
CA TYR A 281 3.44 16.04 30.05
C TYR A 281 2.84 17.26 30.76
N TYR A 282 3.45 18.43 30.54
CA TYR A 282 2.82 19.73 30.82
C TYR A 282 2.76 20.56 29.53
N VAL A 283 1.87 21.55 29.50
CA VAL A 283 1.74 22.47 28.35
C VAL A 283 2.58 23.72 28.61
N GLY A 284 3.50 24.02 27.69
CA GLY A 284 4.33 25.23 27.74
C GLY A 284 3.57 26.49 27.34
N GLU A 285 4.19 27.65 27.50
CA GLU A 285 3.60 28.95 27.16
C GLU A 285 3.27 29.10 25.67
N ASN A 286 4.02 28.41 24.81
CA ASN A 286 3.78 28.33 23.36
C ASN A 286 2.70 27.29 22.97
N GLY A 287 2.08 26.61 23.94
CA GLY A 287 1.10 25.53 23.72
C GLY A 287 1.72 24.16 23.45
N GLU A 288 3.04 24.03 23.48
CA GLU A 288 3.75 22.78 23.20
C GLU A 288 3.70 21.81 24.39
N ARG A 289 3.62 20.50 24.09
CA ARG A 289 3.65 19.46 25.12
C ARG A 289 5.10 19.13 25.47
N ASN A 290 5.46 19.37 26.73
CA ASN A 290 6.76 19.03 27.28
C ASN A 290 6.64 17.73 28.07
N TRP A 291 7.22 16.65 27.56
CA TRP A 291 7.15 15.32 28.17
C TRP A 291 8.09 15.22 29.38
N VAL A 292 7.60 14.62 30.47
CA VAL A 292 8.35 14.41 31.71
C VAL A 292 8.45 12.91 31.97
N SER A 293 9.68 12.41 32.13
CA SER A 293 9.93 11.01 32.43
C SER A 293 9.22 10.60 33.72
N PRO A 294 8.63 9.39 33.77
CA PRO A 294 8.27 8.78 35.05
C PRO A 294 9.55 8.59 35.89
N ARG A 295 9.43 8.75 37.21
CA ARG A 295 10.51 8.48 38.16
C ARG A 295 10.51 7.01 38.59
#